data_AF-A0A2P6S920-F1
#
_entry.id   AF-A0A2P6S920-F1
#
_cell.length_a   1.000
_cell.length_b   1.000
_cell.length_c   1.000
_cell.angle_alpha   90.00
_cell.angle_beta   90.00
_cell.angle_gamma   90.00
#
_symmetry.space_group_name_H-M   'P 1'
#
loop_
_entity.id
_entity.type
_entity.pdbx_description
1 polymer ?
#
loop_
_entity_poly.entity_id
_entity_poly.type
_entity_poly.pdbx_seq_one_letter_code
_entity_poly.pdbx_strand_id
1 'polypeptide(L)'
;MILAYHLSVLKDRFPDGINVSLFSGIGSAEIALYRLGIPMKNIVSVEISEVGRNVVRCWWEQTNQRGNLYHLADVEELNVSSFGGFDLVICGSPCNNLAGSNRHHRDGLEGKESSLFYDPFCILDLVKGIMVRYN
;
A
#
# COMPACT_ATOMS: atom_id res chain seq x y z
N MET A 1 -8.27 -10.10 8.48
CA MET A 1 -8.06 -11.57 8.49
C MET A 1 -7.92 -12.15 7.09
N ILE A 2 -8.62 -11.63 6.08
CA ILE A 2 -8.53 -12.09 4.67
C ILE A 2 -7.18 -11.76 4.00
N LEU A 3 -6.62 -10.57 4.22
CA LEU A 3 -5.35 -10.16 3.58
C LEU A 3 -4.17 -11.08 3.94
N ALA A 4 -4.03 -11.46 5.21
CA ALA A 4 -2.96 -12.35 5.65
C ALA A 4 -3.05 -13.75 5.00
N TYR A 5 -4.26 -14.24 4.72
CA TYR A 5 -4.43 -15.51 4.02
C TYR A 5 -3.86 -15.43 2.59
N HIS A 6 -4.18 -14.36 1.85
CA HIS A 6 -3.67 -14.17 0.49
C HIS A 6 -2.16 -13.94 0.45
N LEU A 7 -1.59 -13.27 1.46
CA LEU A 7 -0.15 -13.02 1.55
C LEU A 7 0.65 -14.25 2.04
N SER A 8 -0.01 -15.26 2.61
CA SER A 8 0.67 -16.44 3.18
C SER A 8 1.55 -17.18 2.17
N VAL A 9 1.16 -17.21 0.89
CA VAL A 9 1.91 -17.86 -0.20
C VAL A 9 3.27 -17.21 -0.47
N LEU A 10 3.49 -16.00 0.02
CA LEU A 10 4.75 -15.28 -0.16
C LEU A 10 5.82 -15.71 0.86
N LYS A 11 5.40 -16.32 1.98
CA LYS A 11 6.30 -16.68 3.07
C LYS A 11 7.46 -17.58 2.62
N ASP A 12 7.14 -18.61 1.85
CA ASP A 12 8.14 -19.56 1.37
C ASP A 12 8.89 -19.05 0.13
N ARG A 13 8.37 -18.02 -0.55
CA ARG A 13 8.98 -17.44 -1.75
C ARG A 13 10.00 -16.35 -1.45
N PHE A 14 9.85 -15.64 -0.33
CA PHE A 14 10.70 -14.52 0.06
C PHE A 14 11.29 -14.74 1.48
N PRO A 15 12.12 -15.78 1.68
CA PRO A 15 12.69 -16.09 3.00
C PRO A 15 13.61 -14.97 3.51
N ASP A 16 14.29 -14.28 2.60
CA ASP A 16 15.19 -13.17 2.93
C ASP A 16 14.44 -11.85 3.13
N GLY A 17 13.11 -11.85 2.97
CA GLY A 17 12.28 -10.66 3.08
C GLY A 17 12.05 -9.91 1.77
N ILE A 18 11.07 -9.02 1.82
CA ILE A 18 10.35 -8.46 0.67
C ILE A 18 10.47 -6.93 0.58
N ASN A 19 10.54 -6.41 -0.64
CA ASN A 19 10.41 -4.98 -0.96
C ASN A 19 8.98 -4.69 -1.44
N VAL A 20 8.26 -3.80 -0.74
CA VAL A 20 6.83 -3.58 -0.97
C VAL A 20 6.50 -2.10 -1.14
N SER A 21 5.67 -1.78 -2.12
CA SER A 21 4.98 -0.49 -2.23
C SER A 21 3.52 -0.64 -1.80
N LEU A 22 3.06 0.23 -0.90
CA LEU A 22 1.79 0.12 -0.21
C LEU A 22 1.03 1.45 -0.21
N PHE A 23 -0.29 1.40 -0.43
CA PHE A 23 -1.22 2.45 -0.01
C PHE A 23 -1.73 2.08 1.39
N SER A 24 -0.96 2.50 2.40
CA SER A 24 -0.98 1.85 3.70
C SER A 24 -2.21 2.16 4.54
N GLY A 25 -2.84 3.33 4.39
CA GLY A 25 -3.87 3.77 5.31
C GLY A 25 -3.30 3.83 6.74
N ILE A 26 -3.74 2.87 7.55
CA ILE A 26 -3.33 2.69 8.96
C ILE A 26 -2.35 1.50 9.17
N GLY A 27 -1.79 0.93 8.11
CA GLY A 27 -0.72 -0.09 8.23
C GLY A 27 -1.19 -1.55 8.18
N SER A 28 -2.37 -1.81 7.60
CA SER A 28 -2.98 -3.15 7.68
C SER A 28 -2.20 -4.24 6.92
N ALA A 29 -1.51 -3.87 5.83
CA ALA A 29 -0.68 -4.77 5.04
C ALA A 29 0.62 -5.11 5.76
N GLU A 30 1.26 -4.11 6.35
CA GLU A 30 2.48 -4.23 7.14
C GLU A 30 2.25 -5.13 8.35
N ILE A 31 1.13 -4.94 9.06
CA ILE A 31 0.73 -5.82 10.16
C ILE A 31 0.49 -7.25 9.67
N ALA A 32 -0.10 -7.43 8.48
CA ALA A 32 -0.32 -8.77 7.92
C ALA A 32 1.01 -9.47 7.60
N LEU A 33 1.95 -8.79 6.96
CA LEU A 33 3.30 -9.32 6.67
C LEU A 33 4.04 -9.68 7.96
N TYR A 34 4.01 -8.78 8.95
CA TYR A 34 4.59 -9.00 10.27
C TYR A 34 4.00 -10.24 10.96
N ARG A 35 2.67 -10.38 10.98
CA ARG A 35 1.99 -11.55 11.59
C ARG A 35 2.29 -12.86 10.88
N LEU A 36 2.58 -12.83 9.58
CA LEU A 36 2.99 -14.02 8.82
C LEU A 36 4.47 -14.38 9.06
N GLY A 37 5.25 -13.48 9.66
CA GLY A 37 6.69 -13.63 9.85
C GLY A 37 7.47 -13.41 8.56
N ILE A 38 6.93 -12.65 7.60
CA ILE A 38 7.62 -12.29 6.36
C ILE A 38 8.50 -11.06 6.66
N PRO A 39 9.84 -11.15 6.53
CA PRO A 39 10.69 -10.01 6.83
C PRO A 39 10.44 -8.87 5.84
N MET A 40 10.32 -7.64 6.33
CA MET A 40 10.12 -6.46 5.50
C MET A 40 11.47 -5.75 5.33
N LYS A 41 12.01 -5.74 4.10
CA LYS A 41 13.31 -5.12 3.78
C LYS A 41 13.18 -3.63 3.52
N ASN A 42 12.34 -3.28 2.53
CA ASN A 42 12.04 -1.90 2.17
C ASN A 42 10.52 -1.78 1.99
N ILE A 43 9.90 -0.91 2.78
CA ILE A 43 8.47 -0.60 2.68
C ILE A 43 8.34 0.85 2.25
N VAL A 44 7.72 1.08 1.09
CA VAL A 44 7.35 2.41 0.62
C VAL A 44 5.85 2.57 0.82
N SER A 45 5.49 3.36 1.83
CA SER A 45 4.12 3.63 2.26
C SER A 45 3.67 4.99 1.73
N VAL A 46 2.71 4.98 0.80
CA VAL A 46 2.06 6.18 0.28
C VAL A 46 0.79 6.41 1.09
N GLU A 47 0.72 7.54 1.78
CA GLU A 47 -0.45 7.92 2.59
C GLU A 47 -0.53 9.44 2.70
N ILE A 48 -1.68 10.02 2.35
CA ILE A 48 -1.90 11.48 2.34
C ILE A 48 -2.03 12.03 3.77
N SER A 49 -2.66 11.28 4.67
CA SER A 49 -2.89 11.68 6.06
C SER A 49 -1.62 11.57 6.90
N GLU A 50 -1.15 12.69 7.45
CA GLU A 50 -0.04 12.69 8.41
C GLU A 50 -0.33 11.82 9.64
N VAL A 51 -1.58 11.80 10.10
CA VAL A 51 -1.99 10.93 11.21
C VAL A 51 -1.84 9.47 10.84
N GLY A 52 -2.25 9.08 9.62
CA GLY A 52 -2.06 7.72 9.10
C GLY A 52 -0.58 7.34 9.05
N ARG A 53 0.27 8.21 8.50
CA ARG A 53 1.73 8.03 8.49
C ARG A 53 2.31 7.87 9.90
N ASN A 54 1.86 8.69 10.86
CA ASN A 54 2.29 8.61 12.25
C ASN A 54 1.93 7.27 12.91
N VAL A 55 0.71 6.76 12.68
CA VAL A 55 0.29 5.46 13.21
C VAL A 55 1.21 4.34 12.72
N VAL A 56 1.49 4.29 11.43
CA VAL A 56 2.36 3.26 10.85
C VAL A 56 3.79 3.37 11.36
N ARG A 57 4.34 4.59 11.41
CA ARG A 57 5.68 4.85 11.95
C ARG A 57 5.82 4.43 13.42
N CYS A 58 4.86 4.80 14.28
CA CYS A 58 4.88 4.39 15.68
C CYS A 58 4.83 2.86 15.82
N TRP A 59 4.00 2.19 15.02
CA TRP A 59 3.93 0.74 15.02
C TRP A 59 5.24 0.09 14.53
N TRP A 60 5.89 0.67 13.52
CA TRP A 60 7.17 0.20 12.98
C TRP A 60 8.28 0.21 14.04
N GLU A 61 8.38 1.30 14.78
CA GLU A 61 9.34 1.46 15.88
C GLU A 61 9.02 0.52 17.06
N GLN A 62 7.75 0.42 17.46
CA GLN A 62 7.31 -0.43 18.57
C GLN A 62 7.53 -1.93 18.32
N THR A 63 7.51 -2.36 17.05
CA THR A 63 7.75 -3.75 16.68
C THR A 63 9.22 -4.04 16.33
N ASN A 64 10.11 -3.06 16.53
CA ASN A 64 11.55 -3.16 16.26
C ASN A 64 11.86 -3.72 14.86
N GLN A 65 11.13 -3.24 13.85
CA GLN A 65 11.42 -3.62 12.46
C GLN A 65 12.84 -3.21 12.09
N ARG A 66 13.53 -4.10 11.36
CA ARG A 66 14.94 -3.91 10.97
C ARG A 66 15.13 -3.40 9.54
N GLY A 67 14.06 -3.41 8.75
CA GLY A 67 14.08 -2.86 7.40
C GLY A 67 13.95 -1.34 7.38
N ASN A 68 13.77 -0.81 6.18
CA ASN A 68 13.53 0.60 5.93
C ASN A 68 12.04 0.86 5.70
N LEU A 69 11.52 1.90 6.32
CA LEU A 69 10.18 2.44 6.08
C LEU A 69 10.30 3.84 5.50
N TYR A 70 9.78 4.02 4.30
CA TYR A 70 9.69 5.30 3.60
C TYR A 70 8.24 5.73 3.53
N HIS A 71 7.95 6.93 4.01
CA HIS A 71 6.63 7.52 3.87
C HIS A 71 6.64 8.56 2.75
N LEU A 72 5.70 8.42 1.82
CA LEU A 72 5.42 9.39 0.77
C LEU A 72 4.06 10.03 1.04
N ALA A 73 3.99 11.35 0.90
CA ALA A 73 2.75 12.09 1.16
C ALA A 73 1.81 12.03 -0.04
N ASP A 74 2.37 11.88 -1.24
CA ASP A 74 1.64 11.80 -2.49
C ASP A 74 2.18 10.65 -3.35
N VAL A 75 1.32 10.09 -4.19
CA VAL A 75 1.71 9.09 -5.17
C VAL A 75 2.62 9.67 -6.25
N GLU A 76 2.52 10.97 -6.52
CA GLU A 76 3.42 11.65 -7.47
C GLU A 76 4.89 11.63 -7.00
N GLU A 77 5.14 11.47 -5.70
CA GLU A 77 6.50 11.33 -5.14
C GLU A 77 7.08 9.92 -5.34
N LEU A 78 6.27 8.95 -5.79
CA LEU A 78 6.69 7.57 -5.95
C LEU A 78 7.61 7.41 -7.18
N ASN A 79 8.91 7.35 -6.92
CA ASN A 79 9.89 6.99 -7.93
C ASN A 79 10.39 5.55 -7.73
N VAL A 80 9.78 4.60 -8.44
CA VAL A 80 10.12 3.17 -8.38
C VAL A 80 11.60 2.91 -8.68
N SER A 81 12.21 3.68 -9.59
CA SER A 81 13.62 3.49 -9.97
C SER A 81 14.58 3.76 -8.81
N SER A 82 14.25 4.70 -7.92
CA SER A 82 15.04 5.02 -6.74
C SER A 82 15.06 3.89 -5.69
N PHE A 83 14.08 2.99 -5.72
CA PHE A 83 13.94 1.90 -4.75
C PHE A 83 14.43 0.55 -5.29
N GLY A 84 14.91 0.49 -6.54
CA GLY A 84 15.43 -0.75 -7.13
C GLY A 84 14.35 -1.79 -7.50
N GLY A 85 13.09 -1.35 -7.61
CA GLY A 85 11.94 -2.21 -7.90
C GLY A 85 11.22 -2.75 -6.67
N PHE A 86 10.06 -3.38 -6.90
CA PHE A 86 9.22 -3.94 -5.85
C PHE A 86 8.87 -5.39 -6.17
N ASP A 87 8.93 -6.24 -5.15
CA ASP A 87 8.49 -7.65 -5.22
C ASP A 87 6.97 -7.77 -5.12
N LEU A 88 6.34 -6.81 -4.42
CA LEU A 88 4.91 -6.75 -4.20
C LEU A 88 4.42 -5.31 -4.20
N VAL A 89 3.26 -5.09 -4.81
CA VAL A 89 2.54 -3.82 -4.79
C VAL A 89 1.16 -4.10 -4.25
N ILE A 90 0.76 -3.43 -3.16
CA ILE A 90 -0.58 -3.55 -2.60
C ILE A 90 -1.25 -2.18 -2.62
N CYS A 91 -2.34 -2.09 -3.38
CA CYS A 91 -3.16 -0.89 -3.48
C CYS A 91 -4.51 -1.15 -2.82
N GLY A 92 -4.91 -0.27 -1.90
CA GLY A 92 -6.28 -0.18 -1.40
C GLY A 92 -6.93 1.09 -1.96
N SER A 93 -8.19 1.00 -2.40
CA SER A 93 -8.97 2.18 -2.77
C SER A 93 -9.54 2.84 -1.51
N PRO A 94 -9.58 4.17 -1.41
CA PRO A 94 -10.30 4.84 -0.32
C PRO A 94 -11.79 4.45 -0.34
N CYS A 95 -12.30 4.01 0.82
CA CYS A 95 -13.61 3.36 0.95
C CYS A 95 -14.80 4.35 1.01
N ASN A 96 -14.56 5.66 0.95
CA ASN A 96 -15.55 6.67 1.34
C ASN A 96 -16.84 6.63 0.52
N ASN A 97 -16.80 6.22 -0.75
CA ASN A 97 -17.98 6.16 -1.62
C ASN A 97 -18.50 4.74 -1.94
N LEU A 98 -17.87 3.68 -1.41
CA LEU A 98 -18.32 2.29 -1.63
C LEU A 98 -19.04 1.65 -0.45
N ALA A 99 -18.95 2.25 0.75
CA ALA A 99 -19.78 1.85 1.86
C ALA A 99 -21.21 2.34 1.59
N GLY A 100 -22.18 1.42 1.48
CA GLY A 100 -23.60 1.70 1.23
C GLY A 100 -24.35 2.50 2.31
N SER A 101 -23.64 3.28 3.13
CA SER A 101 -24.18 4.08 4.23
C SER A 101 -24.45 5.54 3.86
N ASN A 102 -24.05 6.02 2.66
CA ASN A 102 -24.48 7.32 2.13
C ASN A 102 -25.84 7.18 1.43
N ARG A 103 -26.92 7.14 2.22
CA ARG A 103 -28.32 7.04 1.75
C ARG A 103 -28.86 8.28 1.02
N HIS A 104 -28.09 9.38 0.91
CA HIS A 104 -28.65 10.68 0.53
C HIS A 104 -28.00 11.44 -0.64
N HIS A 105 -26.99 10.91 -1.35
CA HIS A 105 -26.60 11.42 -2.68
C HIS A 105 -26.08 10.27 -3.53
N ARG A 106 -26.87 9.86 -4.53
CA ARG A 106 -26.49 8.84 -5.50
C ARG A 106 -25.93 9.54 -6.74
N ASP A 107 -24.64 9.87 -6.72
CA ASP A 107 -23.96 10.34 -7.94
C ASP A 107 -23.16 9.22 -8.64
N GLY A 108 -23.27 7.97 -8.17
CA GLY A 108 -22.62 6.83 -8.82
C GLY A 108 -21.12 7.02 -9.06
N LEU A 109 -20.62 6.48 -10.18
CA LEU A 109 -19.24 6.63 -10.66
C LEU A 109 -18.90 8.03 -11.20
N GLU A 110 -19.86 8.96 -11.25
CA GLU A 110 -19.71 10.31 -11.83
C GLU A 110 -19.66 11.43 -10.77
N GLY A 111 -19.78 11.10 -9.49
CA GLY A 111 -19.65 12.07 -8.39
C GLY A 111 -18.25 12.67 -8.28
N LYS A 112 -18.14 13.92 -7.83
CA LYS A 112 -16.85 14.63 -7.64
C LYS A 112 -15.88 13.95 -6.66
N GLU A 113 -16.40 13.08 -5.77
CA GLU A 113 -15.59 12.24 -4.86
C GLU A 113 -15.42 10.79 -5.37
N SER A 114 -16.02 10.44 -6.51
CA SER A 114 -15.96 9.13 -7.17
C SER A 114 -14.81 9.01 -8.17
N SER A 115 -14.04 10.07 -8.41
CA SER A 115 -12.81 10.03 -9.22
C SER A 115 -11.71 9.16 -8.61
N LEU A 116 -11.69 9.03 -7.27
CA LEU A 116 -10.78 8.14 -6.53
C LEU A 116 -11.01 6.65 -6.81
N PHE A 117 -12.11 6.29 -7.50
CA PHE A 117 -12.37 4.93 -7.95
C PHE A 117 -11.58 4.53 -9.20
N TYR A 118 -11.08 5.52 -9.97
CA TYR A 118 -10.21 5.30 -11.14
C TYR A 118 -8.72 5.35 -10.79
N ASP A 119 -8.35 5.88 -9.63
CA ASP A 119 -6.95 5.94 -9.17
C ASP A 119 -6.27 4.58 -8.92
N PRO A 120 -6.94 3.50 -8.46
CA PRO A 120 -6.26 2.22 -8.24
C PRO A 120 -5.72 1.59 -9.54
N PHE A 121 -6.41 1.81 -10.67
CA PHE A 121 -5.93 1.40 -11.99
C PHE A 121 -4.76 2.26 -12.44
N CYS A 122 -4.82 3.58 -12.21
CA CYS A 122 -3.75 4.52 -12.54
C CYS A 122 -2.43 4.12 -11.85
N ILE A 123 -2.49 3.72 -10.58
CA ILE A 123 -1.32 3.35 -9.80
C ILE A 123 -0.74 2.00 -10.23
N LEU A 124 -1.59 0.98 -10.41
CA LEU A 124 -1.10 -0.33 -10.83
C LEU A 124 -0.51 -0.25 -12.25
N ASP A 125 -1.12 0.51 -13.16
CA ASP A 125 -0.59 0.76 -14.49
C ASP A 125 0.64 1.67 -14.48
N LEU A 126 0.73 2.64 -13.56
CA LEU A 126 1.93 3.44 -13.32
C LEU A 126 3.09 2.54 -12.86
N VAL A 127 2.87 1.72 -11.84
CA VAL A 127 3.91 0.83 -11.31
C VAL A 127 4.29 -0.23 -12.35
N LYS A 128 3.33 -0.85 -13.05
CA LYS A 128 3.62 -1.76 -14.17
C LYS A 128 4.36 -1.04 -15.30
N GLY A 129 3.95 0.16 -15.66
CA GLY A 129 4.58 0.97 -16.71
C GLY A 129 6.03 1.35 -16.36
N ILE A 130 6.32 1.61 -15.09
CA ILE A 130 7.68 1.88 -14.63
C ILE A 130 8.50 0.57 -14.55
N MET A 131 7.90 -0.53 -14.09
CA MET A 131 8.57 -1.84 -14.01
C MET A 131 8.90 -2.43 -15.40
N VAL A 132 8.04 -2.26 -16.40
CA VAL A 132 8.29 -2.71 -17.80
C VAL A 132 9.49 -1.99 -18.42
N ARG A 133 9.81 -0.77 -17.99
CA ARG A 133 11.01 -0.04 -18.46
C ARG A 133 12.32 -0.51 -17.83
N TYR A 134 12.27 -1.44 -16.86
CA TYR A 134 13.42 -1.93 -16.11
C TYR A 134 13.83 -3.36 -16.50
N ASN A 135 13.23 -3.91 -17.55
CA ASN A 135 13.51 -5.24 -18.12
C ASN A 135 14.09 -5.09 -19.53
#